data_AF-T1HHU1-F1
#
_entry.id   AF-T1HHU1-F1
#
_cell.length_a   1.000
_cell.length_b   1.000
_cell.length_c   1.000
_cell.angle_alpha   90.00
_cell.angle_beta   90.00
_cell.angle_gamma   90.00
#
_symmetry.space_group_name_H-M   'P 1'
#
loop_
_entity.id
_entity.type
_entity.pdbx_description
1 polymer ?
#
loop_
_entity_poly.entity_id
_entity_poly.type
_entity_poly.pdbx_seq_one_letter_code
_entity_poly.pdbx_strand_id
1 'polypeptide(L)'
;IYVTASGISSSKNSGKRLCALLLHALGPESLPVYNSFKFQKKEADNFESLIEKFDQYFLPKKNVVFEQHMFFTRNQSAELNIEKYVAELRNLAQFCEFGQMEDMLIRGRVICGLKDDKLREKLLKEGDITLQRVIDICKLHENTVVQMKNFENLACVDALKNYNKKNSFIAKKENDEEGIREALKKRHEMQKVYYNRGKKELPMLQEGEEVMVQREGRWEPGKVKGNHGDRKKSYDVKMNKGGELWWNRRFIRKVKRPEKYKDYDCS
;
A
#
# COMPACT_ATOMS: atom_id res chain seq x y z
N ILE A 1 -40.87 -13.19 34.27
CA ILE A 1 -41.35 -14.54 34.64
C ILE A 1 -41.73 -14.61 36.12
N TYR A 2 -40.81 -14.48 37.08
CA TYR A 2 -41.14 -14.55 38.52
C TYR A 2 -42.15 -13.48 38.99
N VAL A 3 -41.92 -12.20 38.65
CA VAL A 3 -42.82 -11.09 39.01
C VAL A 3 -44.22 -11.27 38.42
N THR A 4 -44.28 -11.79 37.19
CA THR A 4 -45.52 -12.10 36.47
C THR A 4 -46.26 -13.28 37.11
N ALA A 5 -45.54 -14.35 37.47
CA ALA A 5 -46.09 -15.56 38.09
C ALA A 5 -46.57 -15.32 39.53
N SER A 6 -45.94 -14.41 40.26
CA SER A 6 -46.29 -14.05 41.64
C SER A 6 -47.44 -13.05 41.75
N GLY A 7 -47.94 -12.52 40.63
CA GLY A 7 -49.07 -11.58 40.60
C GLY A 7 -48.80 -10.20 41.23
N ILE A 8 -47.53 -9.88 41.54
CA ILE A 8 -47.14 -8.64 42.22
C ILE A 8 -47.43 -7.41 41.35
N SER A 9 -47.41 -7.57 40.02
CA SER A 9 -47.72 -6.52 39.05
C SER A 9 -49.14 -5.93 39.19
N SER A 10 -50.09 -6.67 39.73
CA SER A 10 -51.51 -6.27 39.81
C SER A 10 -51.92 -5.70 41.19
N SER A 11 -50.99 -5.60 42.13
CA SER A 11 -51.22 -5.19 43.52
C SER A 11 -51.28 -3.67 43.70
N LYS A 12 -52.15 -3.17 44.60
CA LYS A 12 -51.94 -1.83 45.22
C LYS A 12 -50.55 -1.82 45.87
N ASN A 13 -49.77 -0.76 45.70
CA ASN A 13 -48.36 -0.63 46.12
C ASN A 13 -47.38 -1.62 45.44
N SER A 14 -47.63 -2.01 44.19
CA SER A 14 -46.73 -2.88 43.41
C SER A 14 -45.26 -2.39 43.43
N GLY A 15 -45.01 -1.09 43.26
CA GLY A 15 -43.66 -0.49 43.30
C GLY A 15 -42.88 -0.80 44.58
N LYS A 16 -43.46 -0.50 45.76
CA LYS A 16 -42.86 -0.82 47.08
C LYS A 16 -42.50 -2.30 47.23
N ARG A 17 -43.40 -3.19 46.80
CA ARG A 17 -43.20 -4.64 46.90
C ARG A 17 -42.10 -5.11 45.97
N LEU A 18 -41.99 -4.54 44.78
CA LEU A 18 -40.92 -4.83 43.84
C LEU A 18 -39.56 -4.33 44.35
N CYS A 19 -39.50 -3.14 44.94
CA CYS A 19 -38.28 -2.64 45.58
C CYS A 19 -37.81 -3.57 46.72
N ALA A 20 -38.71 -3.95 47.62
CA ALA A 20 -38.38 -4.85 48.72
C ALA A 20 -37.94 -6.24 48.23
N LEU A 21 -38.61 -6.76 47.20
CA LEU A 21 -38.26 -8.04 46.58
C LEU A 21 -36.87 -7.99 45.95
N LEU A 22 -36.52 -6.90 45.26
CA LEU A 22 -35.21 -6.71 44.66
C LEU A 22 -34.11 -6.68 45.73
N LEU A 23 -34.29 -5.86 46.78
CA LEU A 23 -33.34 -5.78 47.89
C LEU A 23 -33.16 -7.14 48.60
N HIS A 24 -34.25 -7.88 48.78
CA HIS A 24 -34.19 -9.24 49.31
C HIS A 24 -33.41 -10.18 48.38
N ALA A 25 -33.65 -10.12 47.06
CA ALA A 25 -32.98 -10.98 46.08
C ALA A 25 -31.48 -10.67 45.92
N LEU A 26 -31.10 -9.39 46.03
CA LEU A 26 -29.70 -8.95 46.00
C LEU A 26 -28.95 -9.30 47.29
N GLY A 27 -29.66 -9.57 48.39
CA GLY A 27 -29.09 -9.99 49.66
C GLY A 27 -28.55 -8.84 50.52
N PRO A 28 -28.04 -9.15 51.72
CA PRO A 28 -27.67 -8.15 52.73
C PRO A 28 -26.52 -7.23 52.28
N GLU A 29 -25.63 -7.72 51.42
CA GLU A 29 -24.51 -6.95 50.85
C GLU A 29 -24.97 -5.76 49.98
N SER A 30 -26.22 -5.79 49.50
CA SER A 30 -26.80 -4.69 48.71
C SER A 30 -27.29 -3.51 49.57
N LEU A 31 -27.49 -3.72 50.88
CA LEU A 31 -28.05 -2.70 51.77
C LEU A 31 -27.12 -1.49 51.99
N PRO A 32 -25.80 -1.64 52.18
CA PRO A 32 -24.89 -0.50 52.24
C PRO A 32 -24.93 0.35 50.96
N VAL A 33 -25.02 -0.29 49.79
CA VAL A 33 -25.13 0.38 48.49
C VAL A 33 -26.45 1.13 48.38
N TYR A 34 -27.57 0.47 48.69
CA TYR A 34 -28.89 1.09 48.73
C TYR A 34 -28.95 2.30 49.66
N ASN A 35 -28.39 2.19 50.87
CA ASN A 35 -28.37 3.26 51.86
C ASN A 35 -27.50 4.45 51.43
N SER A 36 -26.57 4.25 50.48
CA SER A 36 -25.80 5.35 49.88
C SER A 36 -26.59 6.18 48.87
N PHE A 37 -27.73 5.67 48.39
CA PHE A 37 -28.53 6.34 47.38
C PHE A 37 -29.31 7.52 47.97
N LYS A 38 -29.33 8.62 47.21
CA LYS A 38 -30.19 9.77 47.50
C LYS A 38 -31.45 9.69 46.64
N PHE A 39 -32.60 9.62 47.30
CA PHE A 39 -33.93 9.62 46.69
C PHE A 39 -34.64 10.95 46.94
N GLN A 40 -35.35 11.47 45.95
CA GLN A 40 -36.32 12.55 46.11
C GLN A 40 -37.65 11.98 46.65
N LYS A 41 -38.52 12.84 47.23
CA LYS A 41 -39.76 12.40 47.92
C LYS A 41 -40.58 11.41 47.06
N LYS A 42 -40.91 10.24 47.64
CA LYS A 42 -41.66 9.11 47.05
C LYS A 42 -40.93 8.33 45.93
N GLU A 43 -39.68 8.67 45.61
CA GLU A 43 -38.89 7.98 44.58
C GLU A 43 -38.36 6.61 45.05
N ALA A 44 -38.12 6.44 46.36
CA ALA A 44 -37.65 5.17 46.95
C ALA A 44 -38.67 4.01 46.80
N ASP A 45 -39.94 4.35 46.58
CA ASP A 45 -41.03 3.40 46.37
C ASP A 45 -41.24 3.08 44.87
N ASN A 46 -40.49 3.73 43.99
CA ASN A 46 -40.49 3.48 42.55
C ASN A 46 -39.41 2.47 42.19
N PHE A 47 -39.85 1.33 41.65
CA PHE A 47 -38.97 0.26 41.22
C PHE A 47 -38.03 0.67 40.09
N GLU A 48 -38.49 1.49 39.14
CA GLU A 48 -37.67 1.96 38.01
C GLU A 48 -36.53 2.85 38.50
N SER A 49 -36.84 3.83 39.36
CA SER A 49 -35.84 4.71 39.95
C SER A 49 -34.81 3.94 40.80
N LEU A 50 -35.24 2.87 41.49
CA LEU A 50 -34.33 2.00 42.24
C LEU A 50 -33.37 1.22 41.32
N ILE A 51 -33.89 0.63 40.24
CA ILE A 51 -33.08 -0.07 39.23
C ILE A 51 -32.06 0.90 38.63
N GLU A 52 -32.47 2.11 38.23
CA GLU A 52 -31.56 3.11 37.65
C GLU A 52 -30.41 3.49 38.60
N LYS A 53 -30.66 3.63 39.91
CA LYS A 53 -29.62 3.91 40.89
C LYS A 53 -28.64 2.75 41.04
N PHE A 54 -29.14 1.51 41.04
CA PHE A 54 -28.28 0.33 41.07
C PHE A 54 -27.48 0.18 39.79
N ASP A 55 -28.07 0.43 38.62
CA ASP A 55 -27.36 0.45 37.34
C ASP A 55 -26.28 1.52 37.33
N GLN A 56 -26.55 2.73 37.83
CA GLN A 56 -25.55 3.80 37.96
C GLN A 56 -24.40 3.44 38.90
N TYR A 57 -24.64 2.59 39.91
CA TYR A 57 -23.65 2.18 40.89
C TYR A 57 -22.80 0.99 40.39
N PHE A 58 -23.44 0.00 39.78
CA PHE A 58 -22.79 -1.26 39.40
C PHE A 58 -22.29 -1.29 37.96
N LEU A 59 -22.91 -0.55 37.04
CA LEU A 59 -22.42 -0.49 35.67
C LEU A 59 -21.30 0.54 35.57
N PRO A 60 -20.18 0.21 34.90
CA PRO A 60 -19.22 1.21 34.49
C PRO A 60 -19.96 2.34 33.76
N LYS A 61 -19.75 3.60 34.19
CA LYS A 61 -20.33 4.74 33.48
C LYS A 61 -19.89 4.66 32.03
N LYS A 62 -20.85 4.40 31.14
CA LYS A 62 -20.66 4.47 29.70
C LYS A 62 -20.08 5.84 29.37
N ASN A 63 -18.85 5.85 28.86
CA ASN A 63 -18.18 7.09 28.50
C ASN A 63 -18.66 7.52 27.11
N VAL A 64 -19.83 8.15 27.06
CA VAL A 64 -20.45 8.62 25.81
C VAL A 64 -19.50 9.50 25.01
N VAL A 65 -18.67 10.31 25.69
CA VAL A 65 -17.65 11.16 25.04
C VAL A 65 -16.60 10.31 24.31
N PHE A 66 -16.18 9.19 24.92
CA PHE A 66 -15.26 8.25 24.28
C PHE A 66 -15.90 7.59 23.06
N GLU A 67 -17.16 7.13 23.17
CA GLU A 67 -17.88 6.52 22.05
C GLU A 67 -18.06 7.50 20.88
N GLN A 68 -18.44 8.74 21.18
CA GLN A 68 -18.53 9.82 20.21
C GLN A 68 -17.18 10.11 19.56
N HIS A 69 -16.09 10.12 20.34
CA HIS A 69 -14.73 10.25 19.79
C HIS A 69 -14.42 9.11 18.81
N MET A 70 -14.70 7.86 19.18
CA MET A 70 -14.50 6.70 18.30
C MET A 70 -15.33 6.80 17.02
N PHE A 71 -16.56 7.29 17.10
CA PHE A 71 -17.39 7.57 15.93
C PHE A 71 -16.80 8.67 15.06
N PHE A 72 -16.50 9.84 15.60
CA PHE A 72 -16.07 11.01 14.83
C PHE A 72 -14.68 10.87 14.21
N THR A 73 -13.84 9.99 14.76
CA THR A 73 -12.51 9.68 14.23
C THR A 73 -12.49 8.50 13.26
N ARG A 74 -13.61 7.80 13.09
CA ARG A 74 -13.69 6.64 12.19
C ARG A 74 -13.72 7.07 10.71
N ASN A 75 -12.68 6.66 9.97
CA ASN A 75 -12.54 6.82 8.53
C ASN A 75 -12.68 5.47 7.80
N GLN A 76 -13.04 5.51 6.53
CA GLN A 76 -13.05 4.32 5.66
C GLN A 76 -11.60 3.82 5.48
N SER A 77 -11.34 2.58 5.89
CA SER A 77 -10.03 1.96 5.64
C SER A 77 -9.87 1.56 4.17
N ALA A 78 -8.62 1.29 3.75
CA ALA A 78 -8.33 0.87 2.39
C ALA A 78 -9.07 -0.43 2.00
N GLU A 79 -9.20 -1.34 2.97
CA GLU A 79 -9.75 -2.70 2.82
C GLU A 79 -11.27 -2.77 2.94
N LEU A 80 -11.90 -1.74 3.55
CA LEU A 80 -13.34 -1.71 3.75
C LEU A 80 -14.06 -1.11 2.53
N ASN A 81 -15.10 -1.81 2.09
CA ASN A 81 -16.09 -1.29 1.16
C ASN A 81 -17.10 -0.40 1.89
N ILE A 82 -17.94 0.32 1.13
CA ILE A 82 -18.85 1.29 1.73
C ILE A 82 -19.87 0.63 2.67
N GLU A 83 -20.37 -0.56 2.34
CA GLU A 83 -21.36 -1.27 3.16
C GLU A 83 -20.83 -1.59 4.55
N LYS A 84 -19.60 -2.14 4.63
CA LYS A 84 -18.97 -2.44 5.91
C LYS A 84 -18.65 -1.17 6.69
N TYR A 85 -18.19 -0.12 6.01
CA TYR A 85 -17.90 1.16 6.67
C TYR A 85 -19.15 1.77 7.31
N VAL A 86 -20.27 1.79 6.58
CA VAL A 86 -21.56 2.28 7.12
C VAL A 86 -22.04 1.41 8.27
N ALA A 87 -21.88 0.09 8.18
CA ALA A 87 -22.22 -0.82 9.27
C ALA A 87 -21.40 -0.55 10.55
N GLU A 88 -20.09 -0.31 10.42
CA GLU A 88 -19.25 0.07 11.56
C GLU A 88 -19.70 1.40 12.19
N LEU A 89 -20.03 2.39 11.38
CA LEU A 89 -20.54 3.67 11.88
C LEU A 89 -21.88 3.52 12.62
N ARG A 90 -22.78 2.68 12.11
CA ARG A 90 -24.04 2.35 12.80
C ARG A 90 -23.80 1.66 14.13
N ASN A 91 -22.87 0.72 14.19
CA ASN A 91 -22.53 0.03 15.43
C ASN A 91 -21.94 0.98 16.48
N LEU A 92 -21.09 1.93 16.06
CA LEU A 92 -20.56 2.96 16.97
C LEU A 92 -21.65 3.94 17.42
N ALA A 93 -22.55 4.34 16.52
CA ALA A 93 -23.62 5.30 16.80
C ALA A 93 -24.58 4.82 17.90
N GLN A 94 -24.81 3.50 18.03
CA GLN A 94 -25.64 2.91 19.10
C GLN A 94 -25.20 3.35 20.50
N PHE A 95 -23.91 3.61 20.69
CA PHE A 95 -23.35 3.99 21.99
C PHE A 95 -23.16 5.51 22.13
N CYS A 96 -23.47 6.31 21.10
CA CYS A 96 -23.18 7.75 21.09
C CYS A 96 -24.32 8.65 21.58
N GLU A 97 -25.51 8.09 21.80
CA GLU A 97 -26.71 8.83 22.26
C GLU A 97 -27.13 9.99 21.33
N PHE A 98 -27.01 9.77 20.02
CA PHE A 98 -27.34 10.79 19.01
C PHE A 98 -28.85 11.05 18.84
N GLY A 99 -29.71 10.12 19.27
CA GLY A 99 -31.16 10.25 19.16
C GLY A 99 -31.62 10.48 17.72
N GLN A 100 -32.47 11.47 17.50
CA GLN A 100 -33.07 11.75 16.20
C GLN A 100 -32.06 12.26 15.15
N MET A 101 -30.85 12.66 15.56
CA MET A 101 -29.82 13.17 14.66
C MET A 101 -28.89 12.07 14.12
N GLU A 102 -29.11 10.80 14.50
CA GLU A 102 -28.24 9.69 14.12
C GLU A 102 -27.98 9.63 12.61
N ASP A 103 -29.02 9.62 11.79
CA ASP A 103 -28.87 9.56 10.32
C ASP A 103 -28.13 10.77 9.74
N MET A 104 -28.36 11.96 10.29
CA MET A 104 -27.67 13.19 9.89
C MET A 104 -26.18 13.12 10.20
N LEU A 105 -25.83 12.61 11.37
CA LEU A 105 -24.44 12.49 11.83
C LEU A 105 -23.70 11.36 11.09
N ILE A 106 -24.36 10.22 10.87
CA ILE A 106 -23.80 9.13 10.04
C ILE A 106 -23.57 9.63 8.63
N ARG A 107 -24.53 10.36 8.03
CA ARG A 107 -24.37 10.96 6.70
C ARG A 107 -23.13 11.84 6.64
N GLY A 108 -22.99 12.77 7.58
CA GLY A 108 -21.83 13.66 7.65
C GLY A 108 -20.51 12.90 7.83
N ARG A 109 -20.49 11.90 8.72
CA ARG A 109 -19.31 11.09 8.99
C ARG A 109 -18.90 10.24 7.79
N VAL A 110 -19.86 9.62 7.11
CA VAL A 110 -19.62 8.85 5.88
C VAL A 110 -18.92 9.73 4.86
N ILE A 111 -19.49 10.90 4.52
CA ILE A 111 -18.92 11.83 3.53
C ILE A 111 -17.52 12.27 3.94
N CYS A 112 -17.33 12.73 5.17
CA CYS A 112 -16.05 13.23 5.65
C CYS A 112 -14.96 12.14 5.70
N GLY A 113 -15.34 10.89 5.99
CA GLY A 113 -14.42 9.78 6.17
C GLY A 113 -14.18 8.90 4.95
N LEU A 114 -14.73 9.25 3.77
CA LEU A 114 -14.43 8.53 2.52
C LEU A 114 -12.94 8.57 2.18
N LYS A 115 -12.45 7.45 1.64
CA LYS A 115 -11.07 7.35 1.13
C LYS A 115 -10.87 7.96 -0.26
N ASP A 116 -11.95 8.12 -1.02
CA ASP A 116 -11.93 8.70 -2.36
C ASP A 116 -12.33 10.18 -2.32
N ASP A 117 -11.33 11.05 -2.48
CA ASP A 117 -11.50 12.50 -2.46
C ASP A 117 -12.41 13.02 -3.56
N LYS A 118 -12.41 12.38 -4.74
CA LYS A 118 -13.24 12.80 -5.87
C LYS A 118 -14.71 12.44 -5.63
N LEU A 119 -14.95 11.27 -5.06
CA LEU A 119 -16.30 10.87 -4.65
C LEU A 119 -16.83 11.80 -3.55
N ARG A 120 -15.98 12.14 -2.58
CA ARG A 120 -16.30 13.10 -1.52
C ARG A 120 -16.65 14.47 -2.09
N GLU A 121 -15.83 15.00 -3.00
CA GLU A 121 -16.10 16.26 -3.69
C GLU A 121 -17.45 16.23 -4.43
N LYS A 122 -17.75 15.13 -5.13
CA LYS A 122 -19.03 14.96 -5.83
C LYS A 122 -20.22 14.98 -4.88
N LEU A 123 -20.14 14.29 -3.74
CA LEU A 123 -21.20 14.26 -2.74
C LEU A 123 -21.42 15.63 -2.07
N LEU A 124 -20.34 16.38 -1.82
CA LEU A 124 -20.42 17.73 -1.26
C LEU A 124 -21.05 18.77 -2.22
N LYS A 125 -21.13 18.45 -3.51
CA LYS A 125 -21.84 19.25 -4.52
C LYS A 125 -23.34 18.93 -4.59
N GLU A 126 -23.77 17.79 -4.07
CA GLU A 126 -25.20 17.49 -3.93
C GLU A 126 -25.76 18.22 -2.72
N GLY A 127 -26.88 18.94 -2.89
CA GLY A 127 -27.52 19.75 -1.85
C GLY A 127 -28.14 18.94 -0.72
N ASP A 128 -29.47 18.98 -0.56
CA ASP A 128 -30.19 18.21 0.46
C ASP A 128 -30.18 16.70 0.17
N ILE A 129 -29.03 16.06 0.38
CA ILE A 129 -28.79 14.65 0.17
C ILE A 129 -29.11 13.84 1.42
N THR A 130 -29.86 12.73 1.31
CA THR A 130 -30.17 11.86 2.45
C THR A 130 -29.05 10.84 2.71
N LEU A 131 -29.00 10.25 3.91
CA LEU A 131 -28.05 9.17 4.21
C LEU A 131 -28.17 8.01 3.20
N GLN A 132 -29.40 7.57 2.91
CA GLN A 132 -29.63 6.48 1.96
C GLN A 132 -29.08 6.84 0.56
N ARG A 133 -29.31 8.08 0.11
CA ARG A 133 -28.81 8.54 -1.19
C ARG A 133 -27.27 8.55 -1.24
N VAL A 134 -26.60 8.99 -0.18
CA VAL A 134 -25.13 8.92 -0.08
C VAL A 134 -24.66 7.47 -0.21
N ILE A 135 -25.29 6.55 0.52
CA ILE A 135 -24.93 5.13 0.48
C ILE A 135 -25.08 4.56 -0.94
N ASP A 136 -26.17 4.85 -1.63
CA ASP A 136 -26.43 4.36 -2.98
C ASP A 136 -25.41 4.88 -4.00
N ILE A 137 -25.07 6.18 -3.92
CA ILE A 137 -24.05 6.79 -4.79
C ILE A 137 -22.69 6.13 -4.56
N CYS A 138 -22.31 5.93 -3.29
CA CYS A 138 -21.04 5.28 -2.96
C CYS A 138 -21.00 3.82 -3.45
N LYS A 139 -22.07 3.05 -3.27
CA LYS A 139 -22.16 1.66 -3.77
C LYS A 139 -22.05 1.62 -5.29
N LEU A 140 -22.76 2.51 -5.98
CA LEU A 140 -22.71 2.62 -7.43
C LEU A 140 -21.28 2.91 -7.89
N HIS A 141 -20.60 3.87 -7.24
CA HIS A 141 -19.21 4.23 -7.55
C HIS A 141 -18.26 3.04 -7.39
N GLU A 142 -18.33 2.32 -6.26
CA GLU A 142 -17.50 1.13 -6.02
C GLU A 142 -17.72 0.07 -7.11
N ASN A 143 -18.98 -0.20 -7.47
CA ASN A 143 -19.32 -1.15 -8.52
C ASN A 143 -18.81 -0.69 -9.90
N THR A 144 -18.95 0.60 -10.24
CA THR A 144 -18.45 1.14 -11.50
C THR A 144 -16.93 1.04 -11.58
N VAL A 145 -16.21 1.34 -10.50
CA VAL A 145 -14.74 1.20 -10.46
C VAL A 145 -14.31 -0.25 -10.68
N VAL A 146 -15.00 -1.22 -10.08
CA VAL A 146 -14.72 -2.65 -10.30
C VAL A 146 -15.01 -3.05 -11.75
N GLN A 147 -16.14 -2.63 -12.32
CA GLN A 147 -16.49 -2.92 -13.70
C GLN A 147 -15.48 -2.32 -14.69
N MET A 148 -15.08 -1.05 -14.50
CA MET A 148 -14.07 -0.39 -15.35
C MET A 148 -12.73 -1.13 -15.34
N LYS A 149 -12.24 -1.54 -14.16
CA LYS A 149 -11.02 -2.36 -14.06
C LYS A 149 -11.15 -3.68 -14.82
N ASN A 150 -12.31 -4.32 -14.76
CA ASN A 150 -12.56 -5.56 -15.52
C ASN A 150 -12.54 -5.30 -17.03
N PHE A 151 -13.11 -4.19 -17.50
CA PHE A 151 -13.04 -3.80 -18.92
C PHE A 151 -11.61 -3.52 -19.40
N GLU A 152 -10.81 -2.81 -18.61
CA GLU A 152 -9.39 -2.56 -18.92
C GLU A 152 -8.60 -3.86 -19.02
N ASN A 153 -8.84 -4.79 -18.08
CA ASN A 153 -8.22 -6.11 -18.11
C ASN A 153 -8.65 -6.93 -19.34
N LEU A 154 -9.93 -6.91 -19.69
CA LEU A 154 -10.45 -7.56 -20.91
C LEU A 154 -9.78 -6.99 -22.16
N ALA A 155 -9.68 -5.66 -22.28
CA ALA A 155 -9.01 -5.01 -23.41
C ALA A 155 -7.52 -5.39 -23.50
N CYS A 156 -6.82 -5.46 -22.37
CA CYS A 156 -5.42 -5.91 -22.31
C CYS A 156 -5.27 -7.37 -22.78
N VAL A 157 -6.16 -8.26 -22.34
CA VAL A 157 -6.18 -9.66 -22.75
C VAL A 157 -6.45 -9.81 -24.25
N ASP A 158 -7.37 -9.02 -24.80
CA ASP A 158 -7.68 -9.07 -26.24
C ASP A 158 -6.54 -8.49 -27.10
N ALA A 159 -5.84 -7.46 -26.62
CA ALA A 159 -4.62 -6.97 -27.25
C ALA A 159 -3.51 -8.04 -27.29
N LEU A 160 -3.31 -8.79 -26.19
CA LEU A 160 -2.35 -9.90 -26.13
C LEU A 160 -2.74 -11.06 -27.04
N LYS A 161 -4.02 -11.44 -27.10
CA LYS A 161 -4.52 -12.46 -28.04
C LYS A 161 -4.26 -12.06 -29.49
N ASN A 162 -4.53 -10.81 -29.85
CA ASN A 162 -4.28 -10.30 -31.20
C ASN A 162 -2.79 -10.24 -31.53
N TYR A 163 -1.93 -9.84 -30.58
CA TYR A 163 -0.48 -9.88 -30.73
C TYR A 163 0.04 -11.31 -30.97
N ASN A 164 -0.39 -12.27 -30.15
CA ASN A 164 -0.01 -13.67 -30.30
C ASN A 164 -0.52 -14.30 -31.59
N LYS A 165 -1.75 -13.95 -32.02
CA LYS A 165 -2.29 -14.36 -33.31
C LYS A 165 -1.46 -13.80 -34.46
N LYS A 166 -1.12 -12.51 -34.43
CA LYS A 166 -0.26 -11.89 -35.46
C LYS A 166 1.13 -12.54 -35.50
N ASN A 167 1.74 -12.82 -34.35
CA ASN A 167 3.02 -13.52 -34.28
C ASN A 167 2.95 -14.97 -34.77
N SER A 168 1.84 -15.68 -34.55
CA SER A 168 1.68 -17.05 -35.08
C SER A 168 1.45 -17.06 -36.60
N PHE A 169 0.79 -16.04 -37.16
CA PHE A 169 0.72 -15.83 -38.61
C PHE A 169 2.07 -15.46 -39.22
N ILE A 170 2.87 -14.62 -38.56
CA ILE A 170 4.22 -14.26 -39.01
C ILE A 170 5.16 -15.48 -38.93
N ALA A 171 5.11 -16.25 -37.83
CA ALA A 171 5.89 -17.48 -37.66
C ALA A 171 5.54 -18.56 -38.69
N LYS A 172 4.28 -18.64 -39.15
CA LYS A 172 3.88 -19.53 -40.25
C LYS A 172 4.34 -19.05 -41.63
N LYS A 173 4.63 -17.75 -41.79
CA LYS A 173 5.10 -17.16 -43.06
C LYS A 173 6.62 -17.26 -43.21
N GLU A 174 7.35 -17.32 -42.09
CA GLU A 174 8.80 -17.58 -42.02
C GLU A 174 9.09 -19.07 -41.79
N ASN A 175 8.63 -19.96 -42.67
CA ASN A 175 9.09 -21.37 -42.67
C ASN A 175 10.36 -21.58 -43.52
N ASP A 176 10.99 -20.50 -43.99
CA ASP A 176 12.33 -20.55 -44.58
C ASP A 176 13.37 -20.45 -43.45
N GLU A 177 14.04 -21.57 -43.15
CA GLU A 177 15.09 -21.64 -42.10
C GLU A 177 16.16 -20.54 -42.24
N GLU A 178 16.43 -20.11 -43.46
CA GLU A 178 17.42 -19.07 -43.78
C GLU A 178 16.96 -17.67 -43.33
N GLY A 179 15.67 -17.36 -43.51
CA GLY A 179 15.08 -16.09 -43.05
C GLY A 179 15.08 -15.96 -41.54
N ILE A 180 14.76 -17.06 -40.82
CA ILE A 180 14.83 -17.10 -39.35
C ILE A 180 16.26 -16.83 -38.87
N ARG A 181 17.26 -17.44 -39.53
CA ARG A 181 18.67 -17.30 -39.16
C ARG A 181 19.18 -15.87 -39.39
N GLU A 182 18.72 -15.21 -40.45
CA GLU A 182 19.07 -13.82 -40.73
C GLU A 182 18.41 -12.83 -39.77
N ALA A 183 17.13 -13.04 -39.43
CA ALA A 183 16.42 -12.24 -38.43
C ALA A 183 17.05 -12.34 -37.03
N LEU A 184 17.47 -13.55 -36.63
CA LEU A 184 18.20 -13.78 -35.38
C LEU A 184 19.56 -13.05 -35.37
N LYS A 185 20.31 -13.07 -36.48
CA LYS A 185 21.57 -12.31 -36.62
C LYS A 185 21.34 -10.81 -36.47
N LYS A 186 20.34 -10.24 -37.16
CA LYS A 186 19.99 -8.81 -37.08
C LYS A 186 19.61 -8.41 -35.66
N ARG A 187 18.85 -9.24 -34.94
CA ARG A 187 18.45 -8.99 -33.55
C ARG A 187 19.67 -9.00 -32.60
N HIS A 188 20.59 -9.95 -32.77
CA HIS A 188 21.86 -9.98 -32.02
C HIS A 188 22.73 -8.75 -32.29
N GLU A 189 22.78 -8.27 -33.54
CA GLU A 189 23.50 -7.05 -33.91
C GLU A 189 22.90 -5.81 -33.27
N MET A 190 21.58 -5.66 -33.31
CA MET A 190 20.89 -4.54 -32.67
C MET A 190 21.10 -4.51 -31.16
N GLN A 191 21.08 -5.67 -30.50
CA GLN A 191 21.40 -5.77 -29.07
C GLN A 191 22.85 -5.39 -28.77
N LYS A 192 23.82 -5.80 -29.61
CA LYS A 192 25.22 -5.37 -29.49
C LYS A 192 25.35 -3.86 -29.64
N VAL A 193 24.66 -3.25 -30.60
CA VAL A 193 24.65 -1.78 -30.80
C VAL A 193 24.12 -1.08 -29.55
N TYR A 194 22.98 -1.52 -29.01
CA TYR A 194 22.42 -0.95 -27.79
C TYR A 194 23.37 -1.06 -26.59
N TYR A 195 23.94 -2.25 -26.36
CA TYR A 195 24.86 -2.50 -25.25
C TYR A 195 26.23 -1.78 -25.39
N ASN A 196 26.66 -1.49 -26.63
CA ASN A 196 27.92 -0.83 -26.93
C ASN A 196 27.78 0.69 -27.17
N ARG A 197 26.56 1.25 -27.25
CA ARG A 197 26.32 2.68 -27.57
C ARG A 197 27.05 3.67 -26.64
N GLY A 198 27.35 3.26 -25.40
CA GLY A 198 28.12 4.04 -24.42
C GLY A 198 29.60 3.66 -24.30
N LYS A 199 30.13 2.76 -25.13
CA LYS A 199 31.50 2.23 -25.00
C LYS A 199 32.40 2.79 -26.09
N LYS A 200 33.48 3.49 -25.71
CA LYS A 200 34.53 3.93 -26.64
C LYS A 200 35.35 2.71 -27.09
N GLU A 201 35.50 2.53 -28.41
CA GLU A 201 36.40 1.50 -28.94
C GLU A 201 37.85 1.90 -28.67
N LEU A 202 38.61 0.97 -28.08
CA LEU A 202 40.01 1.17 -27.76
C LEU A 202 40.87 0.77 -28.98
N PRO A 203 41.75 1.64 -29.50
CA PRO A 203 42.58 1.34 -30.66
C PRO A 203 43.42 0.09 -30.44
N MET A 204 43.59 -0.72 -31.48
CA MET A 204 44.48 -1.89 -31.44
C MET A 204 45.91 -1.46 -31.11
N LEU A 205 46.60 -2.29 -30.34
CA LEU A 205 48.01 -2.09 -29.99
C LEU A 205 48.88 -2.88 -30.96
N GLN A 206 49.99 -2.29 -31.37
CA GLN A 206 50.98 -2.95 -32.23
C GLN A 206 52.08 -3.60 -31.39
N GLU A 207 52.69 -4.65 -31.93
CA GLU A 207 53.87 -5.27 -31.34
C GLU A 207 55.00 -4.22 -31.23
N GLY A 208 55.60 -4.15 -30.04
CA GLY A 208 56.64 -3.20 -29.69
C GLY A 208 56.16 -1.88 -29.09
N GLU A 209 54.85 -1.63 -28.99
CA GLU A 209 54.35 -0.41 -28.36
C GLU A 209 54.58 -0.38 -26.83
N GLU A 210 55.01 0.78 -26.33
CA GLU A 210 55.13 1.06 -24.89
C GLU A 210 53.75 1.36 -24.29
N VAL A 211 53.39 0.59 -23.27
CA VAL A 211 52.06 0.63 -22.65
C VAL A 211 52.15 0.62 -21.13
N MET A 212 51.14 1.19 -20.49
CA MET A 212 50.89 1.06 -19.06
C MET A 212 49.84 -0.03 -18.85
N VAL A 213 50.08 -0.93 -17.90
CA VAL A 213 49.17 -2.02 -17.53
C VAL A 213 48.67 -1.83 -16.10
N GLN A 214 47.37 -1.96 -15.88
CA GLN A 214 46.77 -1.78 -14.56
C GLN A 214 46.79 -3.08 -13.74
N ARG A 215 47.52 -3.09 -12.63
CA ARG A 215 47.61 -4.19 -11.66
C ARG A 215 47.32 -3.66 -10.25
N GLU A 216 46.34 -4.25 -9.56
CA GLU A 216 45.97 -3.88 -8.18
C GLU A 216 45.77 -2.36 -7.97
N GLY A 217 45.18 -1.70 -8.98
CA GLY A 217 44.93 -0.26 -8.95
C GLY A 217 46.12 0.62 -9.33
N ARG A 218 47.32 0.07 -9.51
CA ARG A 218 48.53 0.78 -9.96
C ARG A 218 48.79 0.54 -11.44
N TRP A 219 49.37 1.54 -12.12
CA TRP A 219 49.76 1.43 -13.53
C TRP A 219 51.25 1.17 -13.63
N GLU A 220 51.63 0.07 -14.27
CA GLU A 220 53.02 -0.34 -14.45
C GLU A 220 53.43 -0.32 -15.93
N PRO A 221 54.65 0.13 -16.27
CA PRO A 221 55.10 0.18 -17.65
C PRO A 221 55.50 -1.21 -18.17
N GLY A 222 55.16 -1.47 -19.44
CA GLY A 222 55.53 -2.66 -20.18
C GLY A 222 55.51 -2.44 -21.69
N LYS A 223 55.89 -3.47 -22.44
CA LYS A 223 55.97 -3.46 -23.91
C LYS A 223 55.11 -4.58 -24.49
N VAL A 224 54.26 -4.24 -25.45
CA VAL A 224 53.39 -5.22 -26.12
C VAL A 224 54.23 -6.13 -27.00
N LYS A 225 54.03 -7.45 -26.91
CA LYS A 225 54.63 -8.44 -27.81
C LYS A 225 53.69 -8.89 -28.93
N GLY A 226 52.38 -8.74 -28.75
CA GLY A 226 51.41 -9.15 -29.77
C GLY A 226 50.08 -9.55 -29.14
N ASN A 227 49.19 -10.11 -29.96
CA ASN A 227 47.93 -10.65 -29.49
C ASN A 227 48.13 -12.01 -28.82
N HIS A 228 47.37 -12.25 -27.76
CA HIS A 228 47.32 -13.54 -27.09
C HIS A 228 46.43 -14.51 -27.88
N GLY A 229 47.05 -15.32 -28.75
CA GLY A 229 46.38 -16.22 -29.69
C GLY A 229 45.44 -15.48 -30.66
N ASP A 230 44.30 -16.08 -31.02
CA ASP A 230 43.32 -15.48 -31.94
C ASP A 230 42.45 -14.37 -31.32
N ARG A 231 42.69 -14.01 -30.05
CA ARG A 231 41.85 -13.06 -29.31
C ARG A 231 42.26 -11.62 -29.60
N LYS A 232 41.52 -10.95 -30.49
CA LYS A 232 41.74 -9.54 -30.92
C LYS A 232 41.74 -8.46 -29.81
N LYS A 233 41.39 -8.78 -28.56
CA LYS A 233 41.33 -7.84 -27.42
C LYS A 233 42.21 -8.25 -26.24
N SER A 234 43.08 -9.24 -26.43
CA SER A 234 44.00 -9.72 -25.41
C SER A 234 45.43 -9.66 -25.95
N TYR A 235 46.34 -9.12 -25.17
CA TYR A 235 47.72 -8.86 -25.59
C TYR A 235 48.71 -9.47 -24.62
N ASP A 236 49.77 -10.07 -25.14
CA ASP A 236 50.93 -10.47 -24.35
C ASP A 236 51.82 -9.24 -24.12
N VAL A 237 52.09 -8.92 -22.86
CA VAL A 237 52.85 -7.74 -22.45
C VAL A 237 54.04 -8.17 -21.60
N LYS A 238 55.23 -7.73 -22.01
CA LYS A 238 56.45 -7.88 -21.23
C LYS A 238 56.58 -6.69 -20.27
N MET A 239 56.49 -6.94 -18.97
CA MET A 239 56.64 -5.90 -17.96
C MET A 239 58.11 -5.50 -17.78
N ASN A 240 58.37 -4.25 -17.40
CA ASN A 240 59.74 -3.80 -17.14
C ASN A 240 60.34 -4.36 -15.84
N LYS A 241 59.49 -4.60 -14.83
CA LYS A 241 59.88 -5.10 -13.50
C LYS A 241 59.35 -6.52 -13.20
N GLY A 242 58.93 -7.27 -14.23
CA GLY A 242 58.30 -8.57 -14.07
C GLY A 242 58.39 -9.43 -15.33
N GLY A 243 57.76 -10.61 -15.28
CA GLY A 243 57.70 -11.55 -16.41
C GLY A 243 56.72 -11.13 -17.52
N GLU A 244 56.54 -12.04 -18.47
CA GLU A 244 55.61 -11.87 -19.59
C GLU A 244 54.23 -12.40 -19.19
N LEU A 245 53.21 -11.56 -19.32
CA LEU A 245 51.83 -11.88 -18.92
C LEU A 245 50.85 -11.35 -19.95
N TRP A 246 49.70 -12.02 -20.07
CA TRP A 246 48.64 -11.62 -20.99
C TRP A 246 47.58 -10.76 -20.29
N TRP A 247 47.12 -9.72 -20.99
CA TRP A 247 46.20 -8.72 -20.45
C TRP A 247 45.09 -8.37 -21.43
N ASN A 248 43.89 -8.12 -20.91
CA ASN A 248 42.79 -7.62 -21.73
C ASN A 248 43.00 -6.13 -22.08
N ARG A 249 42.66 -5.72 -23.30
CA ARG A 249 42.83 -4.35 -23.83
C ARG A 249 42.30 -3.26 -22.91
N ARG A 250 41.26 -3.55 -22.11
CA ARG A 250 40.67 -2.61 -21.13
C ARG A 250 41.63 -2.22 -20.00
N PHE A 251 42.60 -3.07 -19.68
CA PHE A 251 43.59 -2.87 -18.61
C PHE A 251 44.94 -2.34 -19.13
N ILE A 252 45.02 -1.99 -20.41
CA ILE A 252 46.23 -1.51 -21.07
C ILE A 252 45.97 -0.10 -21.61
N ARG A 253 46.90 0.83 -21.40
CA ARG A 253 46.87 2.18 -21.97
C ARG A 253 48.16 2.48 -22.73
N LYS A 254 48.06 3.19 -23.86
CA LYS A 254 49.26 3.71 -24.54
C LYS A 254 49.93 4.74 -23.64
N VAL A 255 51.25 4.68 -23.53
CA VAL A 255 52.02 5.74 -22.87
C VAL A 255 51.91 7.00 -23.74
N LYS A 256 51.39 8.11 -23.20
CA LYS A 256 51.48 9.41 -23.86
C LYS A 256 52.90 9.91 -23.67
N ARG A 257 53.74 9.84 -24.71
CA ARG A 257 55.07 10.45 -24.68
C ARG A 257 54.89 11.98 -24.79
N PRO A 258 55.44 12.82 -23.89
CA PRO A 258 55.42 14.26 -24.08
C PRO A 258 56.27 14.63 -25.31
N GLU A 259 55.75 15.51 -26.17
CA GLU A 259 56.52 16.12 -27.27
C GLU A 259 57.76 16.81 -26.67
N LYS A 260 58.94 16.46 -27.17
CA LYS A 260 60.21 17.03 -26.73
C LYS A 260 60.20 18.55 -26.95
N TYR A 261 60.61 19.31 -25.93
CA TYR A 261 60.92 20.73 -26.04
C TYR A 261 61.93 20.93 -27.19
N LYS A 262 61.65 21.92 -28.05
CA LYS A 262 62.62 22.40 -29.04
C LYS A 262 63.73 23.15 -28.28
N ASP A 263 64.97 22.73 -28.51
CA ASP A 263 66.15 23.50 -28.14
C ASP A 263 66.09 24.87 -28.85
N TYR A 264 66.17 25.95 -28.08
CA TYR A 264 66.48 27.27 -28.62
C TYR A 264 68.01 27.35 -28.73
N ASP A 265 68.52 27.22 -29.94
CA ASP A 265 69.91 27.59 -30.24
C ASP A 265 70.01 29.12 -30.19
N CYS A 266 70.88 29.62 -29.32
CA CYS A 266 71.29 31.02 -29.23
C CYS A 266 72.66 31.11 -29.91
N SER A 267 72.70 31.72 -31.11
CA SER A 267 73.89 32.27 -31.76
C SER A 267 73.46 33.33 -32.77
#